data_AF-A0A2A6FDU0-F1
#
_entry.id   AF-A0A2A6FDU0-F1
#
_cell.length_a   1.000
_cell.length_b   1.000
_cell.length_c   1.000
_cell.angle_alpha   90.00
_cell.angle_beta   90.00
_cell.angle_gamma   90.00
#
_symmetry.space_group_name_H-M   'P 1'
#
loop_
_entity.id
_entity.type
_entity.pdbx_description
1 polymer ?
#
loop_
_entity_poly.entity_id
_entity_poly.type
_entity_poly.pdbx_seq_one_letter_code
_entity_poly.pdbx_strand_id
1 'polypeptide(L)'
;MDRVEAFLGDGVGGRETGLALARVYWGADAELNLEGPPNQSAVFSQIFTAPDDGRPMLHGYHVQTEGVRFVLKSNHLKAFVAEEAARLADDGPSRQWHLARMLRFLLESGAQAAGINTFDARRAAEMMASAAGDPDLQKRLNHLMRFWSGANLRQLFEDIRNRLLSHHPLLSAARVQRVADSLSGQAFQRIFQAAVAAIRQPDRFLLYLESAVTHALANRLKESFLQVGRGDERQVVLHVRLPLQFSQSSDATITICEAGAFGDGTTRAFVESFEKSMGHWSDGFISGCPNAQEDLAVASLLNQPEKHGAWRSIDSSDQAALSTLAAELCLPHGDPIPAAALRILFDHENIGFEQFALYDIAMAVAAVDGRLAAQLGRAPTAWELTSAAVEAAKAEPGSATGRLLQAYSGIEGAVQEEALSAEGRLAEQIFRLHARLCVDGCPACVHQPSDMMSDSLMEASTSRSLLHRFICTG
;
A
#
# COMPACT_ATOMS: atom_id res chain seq x y z
N MET A 1 -14.84 -20.58 -2.47
CA MET A 1 -15.70 -20.52 -1.26
C MET A 1 -16.15 -21.93 -0.87
N ASP A 2 -16.26 -22.28 0.42
CA ASP A 2 -16.82 -23.57 0.87
C ASP A 2 -18.32 -23.42 1.17
N ARG A 3 -18.67 -22.48 2.06
CA ARG A 3 -20.06 -22.11 2.36
C ARG A 3 -20.20 -20.64 2.75
N VAL A 4 -21.42 -20.12 2.62
CA VAL A 4 -21.82 -18.79 3.11
C VAL A 4 -22.98 -18.97 4.07
N GLU A 5 -22.87 -18.42 5.27
CA GLU A 5 -23.90 -18.43 6.30
C GLU A 5 -24.47 -17.02 6.46
N ALA A 6 -25.80 -16.90 6.54
CA ALA A 6 -26.47 -15.64 6.84
C ALA A 6 -27.03 -15.67 8.26
N PHE A 7 -26.85 -14.58 8.99
CA PHE A 7 -27.33 -14.36 10.35
C PHE A 7 -28.36 -13.23 10.28
N LEU A 8 -29.64 -13.60 10.37
CA LEU A 8 -30.77 -12.67 10.26
C LEU A 8 -31.59 -12.73 11.55
N GLY A 9 -32.07 -11.58 12.01
CA GLY A 9 -33.00 -11.47 13.13
C GLY A 9 -34.45 -11.52 12.66
N ASP A 10 -35.31 -12.14 13.46
CA ASP A 10 -36.77 -11.98 13.30
C ASP A 10 -37.13 -10.60 13.85
N GLY A 11 -37.26 -9.61 12.96
CA GLY A 11 -37.69 -8.26 13.31
C GLY A 11 -39.00 -8.31 14.08
N VAL A 12 -38.99 -7.82 15.32
CA VAL A 12 -40.11 -7.84 16.28
C VAL A 12 -40.40 -9.24 16.87
N GLY A 13 -39.50 -9.78 17.70
CA GLY A 13 -39.80 -11.05 18.41
C GLY A 13 -38.77 -11.61 19.39
N GLY A 14 -37.53 -11.09 19.45
CA GLY A 14 -36.56 -11.49 20.48
C GLY A 14 -35.88 -12.85 20.25
N ARG A 15 -35.76 -13.32 19.00
CA ARG A 15 -34.80 -14.39 18.67
C ARG A 15 -33.38 -13.83 18.51
N GLU A 16 -32.40 -14.55 19.05
CA GLU A 16 -30.98 -14.25 18.87
C GLU A 16 -30.63 -14.34 17.38
N THR A 17 -29.93 -13.33 16.84
CA THR A 17 -29.48 -13.35 15.44
C THR A 17 -28.43 -14.43 15.17
N GLY A 18 -27.82 -14.97 16.25
CA GLY A 18 -26.72 -15.93 16.19
C GLY A 18 -25.36 -15.29 15.90
N LEU A 19 -25.32 -13.96 15.77
CA LEU A 19 -24.11 -13.18 15.53
C LEU A 19 -24.02 -12.02 16.52
N ALA A 20 -22.95 -12.02 17.31
CA ALA A 20 -22.69 -10.99 18.30
C ALA A 20 -21.45 -10.19 17.93
N LEU A 21 -21.57 -8.86 18.02
CA LEU A 21 -20.48 -7.93 17.81
C LEU A 21 -20.18 -7.22 19.13
N ALA A 22 -18.91 -7.24 19.52
CA ALA A 22 -18.39 -6.40 20.59
C ALA A 22 -17.43 -5.37 19.99
N ARG A 23 -17.72 -4.09 20.21
CA ARG A 23 -16.78 -3.01 19.87
C ARG A 23 -16.20 -2.46 21.15
N VAL A 24 -14.89 -2.57 21.30
CA VAL A 24 -14.13 -2.19 22.50
C VAL A 24 -13.11 -1.10 22.18
N TYR A 25 -12.94 -0.19 23.13
CA TYR A 25 -12.08 0.98 23.07
C TYR A 25 -11.19 0.99 24.30
N TRP A 26 -9.90 1.29 24.10
CA TRP A 26 -8.89 1.38 25.15
C TRP A 26 -8.72 2.80 25.69
N GLY A 27 -9.16 3.79 24.92
CA GLY A 27 -9.07 5.21 25.25
C GLY A 27 -9.82 6.06 24.24
N ALA A 28 -9.75 7.38 24.43
CA ALA A 28 -10.30 8.39 23.55
C ALA A 28 -9.25 9.48 23.33
N ASP A 29 -9.10 9.88 22.07
CA ASP A 29 -8.36 11.09 21.69
C ASP A 29 -9.37 12.19 21.39
N ALA A 30 -9.09 13.40 21.89
CA ALA A 30 -9.87 14.60 21.62
C ALA A 30 -8.94 15.73 21.16
N GLU A 31 -9.28 16.37 20.05
CA GLU A 31 -8.63 17.59 19.60
C GLU A 31 -9.53 18.78 19.93
N LEU A 32 -9.00 19.72 20.70
CA LEU A 32 -9.69 20.95 21.07
C LEU A 32 -9.10 22.11 20.26
N ASN A 33 -9.86 22.56 19.27
CA ASN A 33 -9.51 23.72 18.47
C ASN A 33 -9.94 24.99 19.22
N LEU A 34 -8.95 25.71 19.77
CA LEU A 34 -9.19 26.99 20.42
C LEU A 34 -9.29 28.10 19.36
N GLU A 35 -10.39 28.84 19.35
CA GLU A 35 -10.52 30.03 18.50
C GLU A 35 -9.63 31.16 19.02
N GLY A 36 -8.71 31.64 18.17
CA GLY A 36 -7.88 32.83 18.44
C GLY A 36 -6.44 32.68 17.93
N PRO A 37 -5.75 33.76 17.53
CA PRO A 37 -4.35 33.67 17.13
C PRO A 37 -3.41 33.43 18.32
N PRO A 38 -2.48 32.46 18.25
CA PRO A 38 -2.33 31.44 17.21
C PRO A 38 -3.27 30.25 17.47
N ASN A 39 -3.90 29.69 16.42
CA ASN A 39 -4.71 28.46 16.48
C ASN A 39 -3.86 27.33 17.08
N GLN A 40 -3.90 27.17 18.39
CA GLN A 40 -3.28 26.06 19.09
C GLN A 40 -4.36 25.01 19.24
N SER A 41 -4.24 23.90 18.51
CA SER A 41 -5.01 22.71 18.84
C SER A 41 -4.38 22.05 20.07
N ALA A 42 -5.21 21.82 21.09
CA ALA A 42 -4.82 21.05 22.26
C ALA A 42 -5.31 19.62 22.07
N VAL A 43 -4.38 18.67 21.93
CA VAL A 43 -4.70 17.25 21.82
C VAL A 43 -4.66 16.61 23.21
N PHE A 44 -5.76 15.97 23.58
CA PHE A 44 -5.90 15.23 24.82
C PHE A 44 -6.09 13.75 24.48
N SER A 45 -5.25 12.89 25.04
CA SER A 45 -5.41 11.44 24.96
C SER A 45 -5.74 10.92 26.35
N GLN A 46 -6.85 10.20 26.48
CA GLN A 46 -7.27 9.56 27.72
C GLN A 46 -7.32 8.04 27.52
N ILE A 47 -6.61 7.29 28.36
CA ILE A 47 -6.80 5.84 28.49
C ILE A 47 -7.91 5.62 29.50
N PHE A 48 -8.84 4.71 29.22
CA PHE A 48 -9.88 4.39 30.19
C PHE A 48 -9.30 3.53 31.31
N THR A 49 -9.55 3.92 32.55
CA THR A 49 -9.06 3.23 33.74
C THR A 49 -10.19 2.98 34.74
N ALA A 50 -10.05 1.91 35.53
CA ALA A 50 -10.97 1.60 36.61
C ALA A 50 -10.94 2.72 37.67
N PRO A 51 -12.11 3.17 38.18
CA PRO A 51 -12.18 4.24 39.17
C PRO A 51 -11.39 3.95 40.45
N ASP A 52 -11.34 2.69 40.87
CA ASP A 52 -10.88 2.31 42.20
C ASP A 52 -9.40 1.91 42.27
N ASP A 53 -8.82 1.43 41.16
CA ASP A 53 -7.47 0.88 41.14
C ASP A 53 -6.59 1.35 39.97
N GLY A 54 -7.12 2.20 39.09
CA GLY A 54 -6.37 2.80 37.98
C GLY A 54 -5.93 1.80 36.91
N ARG A 55 -6.37 0.53 36.96
CA ARG A 55 -6.05 -0.44 35.92
C ARG A 55 -6.73 -0.06 34.61
N PRO A 56 -6.06 -0.22 33.45
CA PRO A 56 -6.69 -0.01 32.16
C PRO A 56 -7.96 -0.85 32.01
N MET A 57 -9.04 -0.23 31.56
CA MET A 57 -10.32 -0.88 31.28
C MET A 57 -10.68 -0.71 29.80
N LEU A 58 -11.32 -1.72 29.24
CA LEU A 58 -11.95 -1.60 27.92
C LEU A 58 -13.37 -1.10 28.11
N HIS A 59 -13.72 0.00 27.43
CA HIS A 59 -15.09 0.47 27.32
C HIS A 59 -15.65 0.08 25.96
N GLY A 60 -16.96 -0.15 25.86
CA GLY A 60 -17.52 -0.61 24.61
C GLY A 60 -18.99 -0.98 24.72
N TYR A 61 -19.50 -1.52 23.64
CA TYR A 61 -20.84 -2.09 23.58
C TYR A 61 -20.81 -3.49 22.96
N HIS A 62 -21.82 -4.27 23.31
CA HIS A 62 -22.06 -5.60 22.79
C HIS A 62 -23.48 -5.66 22.24
N VAL A 63 -23.63 -6.06 20.98
CA VAL A 63 -24.92 -6.12 20.29
C VAL A 63 -25.08 -7.45 19.56
N GLN A 64 -26.31 -7.93 19.51
CA GLN A 64 -26.71 -8.95 18.54
C GLN A 64 -27.01 -8.24 17.21
N THR A 65 -26.38 -8.67 16.13
CA THR A 65 -26.44 -7.99 14.83
C THR A 65 -26.72 -8.98 13.70
N GLU A 66 -27.07 -8.46 12.53
CA GLU A 66 -27.18 -9.23 11.30
C GLU A 66 -25.85 -9.20 10.53
N GLY A 67 -25.61 -10.24 9.75
CA GLY A 67 -24.40 -10.32 8.93
C GLY A 67 -24.30 -11.60 8.13
N VAL A 68 -23.18 -11.72 7.42
CA VAL A 68 -22.81 -12.91 6.66
C VAL A 68 -21.44 -13.41 7.08
N ARG A 69 -21.28 -14.73 7.03
CA ARG A 69 -20.00 -15.40 7.24
C ARG A 69 -19.64 -16.19 6.01
N PHE A 70 -18.47 -15.88 5.46
CA PHE A 70 -17.85 -16.61 4.37
C PHE A 70 -16.84 -17.60 4.94
N VAL A 71 -17.05 -18.88 4.68
CA VAL A 71 -16.12 -19.95 5.04
C VAL A 71 -15.33 -20.34 3.80
N LEU A 72 -14.03 -20.07 3.83
CA LEU A 72 -13.12 -20.41 2.73
C LEU A 72 -12.76 -21.90 2.79
N LYS A 73 -12.43 -22.47 1.63
CA LYS A 73 -11.90 -23.84 1.55
C LYS A 73 -10.46 -23.84 2.10
N SER A 74 -10.29 -24.14 3.39
CA SER A 74 -8.98 -24.05 4.07
C SER A 74 -7.88 -24.85 3.37
N ASN A 75 -8.20 -26.03 2.83
CA ASN A 75 -7.22 -26.83 2.08
C ASN A 75 -6.76 -26.15 0.80
N HIS A 76 -7.67 -25.47 0.08
CA HIS A 76 -7.33 -24.74 -1.12
C HIS A 76 -6.48 -23.50 -0.81
N LEU A 77 -6.84 -22.75 0.24
CA LEU A 77 -6.03 -21.62 0.72
C LEU A 77 -4.60 -22.06 1.10
N LYS A 78 -4.47 -23.16 1.86
CA LYS A 78 -3.16 -23.70 2.26
C LYS A 78 -2.35 -24.22 1.07
N ALA A 79 -2.99 -24.90 0.12
CA ALA A 79 -2.34 -25.36 -1.11
C ALA A 79 -1.82 -24.18 -1.93
N PHE A 80 -2.65 -23.16 -2.16
CA PHE A 80 -2.25 -21.93 -2.83
C PHE A 80 -1.07 -21.25 -2.14
N VAL A 81 -1.12 -21.08 -0.82
CA VAL A 81 -0.02 -20.43 -0.06
C VAL A 81 1.28 -21.21 -0.19
N ALA A 82 1.24 -22.55 -0.18
CA ALA A 82 2.43 -23.38 -0.37
C ALA A 82 2.98 -23.27 -1.80
N GLU A 83 2.12 -23.31 -2.82
CA GLU A 83 2.49 -23.16 -4.23
C GLU A 83 3.07 -21.78 -4.52
N GLU A 84 2.45 -20.73 -4.00
CA GLU A 84 2.90 -19.35 -4.20
C GLU A 84 4.23 -19.09 -3.46
N ALA A 85 4.43 -19.68 -2.27
CA ALA A 85 5.71 -19.61 -1.59
C ALA A 85 6.83 -20.31 -2.37
N ALA A 86 6.53 -21.46 -3.00
CA ALA A 86 7.46 -22.15 -3.88
C ALA A 86 7.78 -21.31 -5.13
N ARG A 87 6.77 -20.74 -5.79
CA ARG A 87 6.95 -19.83 -6.92
C ARG A 87 7.81 -18.62 -6.56
N LEU A 88 7.56 -18.01 -5.41
CA LEU A 88 8.35 -16.88 -4.91
C LEU A 88 9.79 -17.30 -4.56
N ALA A 89 10.05 -18.56 -4.21
CA ALA A 89 11.43 -19.02 -4.02
C ALA A 89 12.25 -18.92 -5.32
N ASP A 90 11.61 -19.13 -6.48
CA ASP A 90 12.22 -19.02 -7.81
C ASP A 90 12.22 -17.58 -8.37
N ASP A 91 11.33 -16.71 -7.87
CA ASP A 91 11.21 -15.30 -8.22
C ASP A 91 11.77 -14.39 -7.11
N GLY A 92 13.12 -14.29 -7.09
CA GLY A 92 13.86 -13.51 -6.11
C GLY A 92 13.33 -12.09 -5.91
N PRO A 93 13.14 -11.29 -6.99
CA PRO A 93 12.57 -9.94 -6.89
C PRO A 93 11.21 -9.86 -6.20
N SER A 94 10.25 -10.69 -6.60
CA SER A 94 8.92 -10.69 -5.98
C SER A 94 8.97 -11.17 -4.52
N ARG A 95 9.85 -12.13 -4.21
CA ARG A 95 10.04 -12.57 -2.84
C ARG A 95 10.60 -11.47 -1.96
N GLN A 96 11.61 -10.74 -2.42
CA GLN A 96 12.17 -9.62 -1.66
C GLN A 96 11.14 -8.51 -1.45
N TRP A 97 10.28 -8.25 -2.44
CA TRP A 97 9.15 -7.35 -2.30
C TRP A 97 8.22 -7.76 -1.13
N HIS A 98 7.76 -9.01 -1.11
CA HIS A 98 6.89 -9.48 -0.03
C HIS A 98 7.58 -9.56 1.33
N LEU A 99 8.88 -9.89 1.38
CA LEU A 99 9.66 -9.87 2.63
C LEU A 99 9.81 -8.44 3.19
N ALA A 100 10.00 -7.44 2.32
CA ALA A 100 10.06 -6.04 2.74
C ALA A 100 8.71 -5.56 3.31
N ARG A 101 7.60 -6.00 2.71
CA ARG A 101 6.23 -5.72 3.19
C ARG A 101 5.96 -6.37 4.55
N MET A 102 6.32 -7.65 4.69
CA MET A 102 6.27 -8.36 5.96
C MET A 102 7.13 -7.68 7.04
N LEU A 103 8.35 -7.24 6.70
CA LEU A 103 9.21 -6.49 7.62
C LEU A 103 8.53 -5.20 8.08
N ARG A 104 7.96 -4.42 7.16
CA ARG A 104 7.24 -3.19 7.50
C ARG A 104 6.09 -3.46 8.48
N PHE A 105 5.26 -4.46 8.19
CA PHE A 105 4.18 -4.85 9.09
C PHE A 105 4.69 -5.19 10.50
N LEU A 106 5.74 -6.03 10.60
CA LEU A 106 6.27 -6.49 11.89
C LEU A 106 6.89 -5.34 12.70
N LEU A 107 7.55 -4.39 12.03
CA LEU A 107 8.13 -3.22 12.70
C LEU A 107 7.05 -2.27 13.21
N GLU A 108 6.06 -1.94 12.37
CA GLU A 108 4.99 -1.03 12.74
C GLU A 108 4.10 -1.63 13.84
N SER A 109 3.70 -2.90 13.70
CA SER A 109 2.87 -3.59 14.70
C SER A 109 3.60 -3.77 16.03
N GLY A 110 4.89 -4.13 15.99
CA GLY A 110 5.73 -4.23 17.18
C GLY A 110 5.94 -2.87 17.86
N ALA A 111 6.13 -1.80 17.08
CA ALA A 111 6.25 -0.45 17.59
C ALA A 111 4.94 0.03 18.24
N GLN A 112 3.79 -0.19 17.59
CA GLN A 112 2.48 0.13 18.13
C GLN A 112 2.23 -0.61 19.46
N ALA A 113 2.55 -1.90 19.52
CA ALA A 113 2.41 -2.71 20.74
C ALA A 113 3.32 -2.23 21.89
N ALA A 114 4.46 -1.62 21.56
CA ALA A 114 5.39 -1.06 22.53
C ALA A 114 5.13 0.41 22.88
N GLY A 115 4.05 1.02 22.37
CA GLY A 115 3.75 2.44 22.59
C GLY A 115 4.74 3.40 21.93
N ILE A 116 5.48 2.93 20.92
CA ILE A 116 6.38 3.78 20.12
C ILE A 116 5.53 4.53 19.09
N ASN A 117 5.90 5.79 18.83
CA ASN A 117 5.22 6.62 17.84
C ASN A 117 5.15 5.90 16.48
N THR A 118 3.94 5.65 16.00
CA THR A 118 3.67 4.87 14.78
C THR A 118 4.12 5.61 13.51
N PHE A 119 4.09 6.95 13.51
CA PHE A 119 4.59 7.76 12.40
C PHE A 119 6.11 7.59 12.22
N ASP A 120 6.87 7.68 13.31
CA ASP A 120 8.32 7.46 13.29
C ASP A 120 8.66 6.01 12.92
N ALA A 121 7.93 5.04 13.49
CA ALA A 121 8.11 3.62 13.19
C ALA A 121 7.87 3.31 11.71
N ARG A 122 6.83 3.88 11.10
CA ARG A 122 6.55 3.75 9.66
C ARG A 122 7.71 4.29 8.81
N ARG A 123 8.25 5.46 9.15
CA ARG A 123 9.39 6.05 8.42
C ARG A 123 10.65 5.22 8.55
N ALA A 124 10.93 4.69 9.74
CA ALA A 124 12.03 3.77 9.95
C ALA A 124 11.84 2.46 9.16
N ALA A 125 10.63 1.90 9.15
CA ALA A 125 10.32 0.70 8.40
C ALA A 125 10.51 0.91 6.89
N GLU A 126 10.14 2.07 6.35
CA GLU A 126 10.40 2.47 4.98
C GLU A 126 11.91 2.54 4.68
N MET A 127 12.68 3.29 5.47
CA MET A 127 14.13 3.42 5.30
C MET A 127 14.86 2.06 5.42
N MET A 128 14.47 1.23 6.39
CA MET A 128 15.05 -0.10 6.59
C MET A 128 14.73 -1.07 5.44
N ALA A 129 13.51 -1.02 4.90
CA ALA A 129 13.12 -1.78 3.71
C ALA A 129 13.92 -1.32 2.46
N SER A 130 14.19 -0.01 2.33
CA SER A 130 15.07 0.53 1.29
C SER A 130 16.51 0.03 1.43
N ALA A 131 17.07 0.14 2.65
CA ALA A 131 18.42 -0.32 2.95
C ALA A 131 18.65 -1.82 2.66
N ALA A 132 17.61 -2.65 2.78
CA ALA A 132 17.71 -4.08 2.53
C ALA A 132 18.04 -4.43 1.06
N GLY A 133 17.73 -3.54 0.11
CA GLY A 133 18.03 -3.73 -1.32
C GLY A 133 19.41 -3.24 -1.74
N ASP A 134 20.09 -2.41 -0.95
CA ASP A 134 21.44 -1.93 -1.25
C ASP A 134 22.48 -2.75 -0.45
N PRO A 135 23.43 -3.45 -1.11
CA PRO A 135 24.36 -4.35 -0.41
C PRO A 135 25.21 -3.68 0.67
N ASP A 136 25.58 -2.41 0.51
CA ASP A 136 26.42 -1.70 1.47
C ASP A 136 25.61 -1.17 2.64
N LEU A 137 24.41 -0.63 2.39
CA LEU A 137 23.47 -0.24 3.44
C LEU A 137 23.00 -1.48 4.21
N GLN A 138 22.79 -2.62 3.56
CA GLN A 138 22.43 -3.88 4.19
C GLN A 138 23.54 -4.39 5.13
N LYS A 139 24.83 -4.32 4.74
CA LYS A 139 25.95 -4.65 5.63
C LYS A 139 25.95 -3.77 6.88
N ARG A 140 25.68 -2.48 6.72
CA ARG A 140 25.63 -1.52 7.83
C ARG A 140 24.40 -1.71 8.71
N LEU A 141 23.25 -2.05 8.14
CA LEU A 141 22.05 -2.44 8.88
C LEU A 141 22.32 -3.69 9.73
N ASN A 142 22.97 -4.71 9.17
CA ASN A 142 23.40 -5.90 9.89
C ASN A 142 24.42 -5.59 11.00
N HIS A 143 25.32 -4.63 10.79
CA HIS A 143 26.25 -4.16 11.81
C HIS A 143 25.49 -3.46 12.95
N LEU A 144 24.56 -2.57 12.62
CA LEU A 144 23.72 -1.86 13.59
C LEU A 144 22.89 -2.82 14.45
N MET A 145 22.39 -3.91 13.87
CA MET A 145 21.69 -4.95 14.65
C MET A 145 22.55 -5.57 15.75
N ARG A 146 23.87 -5.69 15.53
CA ARG A 146 24.82 -6.25 16.51
C ARG A 146 25.32 -5.20 17.49
N PHE A 147 25.57 -3.98 17.01
CA PHE A 147 26.15 -2.87 17.77
C PHE A 147 25.23 -1.65 17.69
N TRP A 148 24.12 -1.75 18.41
CA TRP A 148 23.08 -0.73 18.39
C TRP A 148 23.55 0.55 19.07
N SER A 149 23.46 1.66 18.36
CA SER A 149 23.70 2.99 18.91
C SER A 149 22.88 4.03 18.16
N GLY A 150 22.40 5.06 18.86
CA GLY A 150 21.67 6.17 18.23
C GLY A 150 22.50 6.89 17.17
N ALA A 151 23.81 7.05 17.39
CA ALA A 151 24.72 7.65 16.41
C ALA A 151 24.83 6.81 15.12
N ASN A 152 24.99 5.49 15.24
CA ASN A 152 25.05 4.60 14.07
C ASN A 152 23.71 4.55 13.33
N LEU A 153 22.59 4.55 14.07
CA LEU A 153 21.24 4.57 13.50
C LEU A 153 21.02 5.88 12.71
N ARG A 154 21.36 7.03 13.30
CA ARG A 154 21.26 8.34 12.65
C ARG A 154 22.10 8.42 11.38
N GLN A 155 23.36 7.97 11.44
CA GLN A 155 24.23 7.94 10.27
C GLN A 155 23.70 7.00 9.18
N LEU A 156 23.19 5.82 9.56
CA LEU A 156 22.61 4.88 8.59
C LEU A 156 21.38 5.48 7.91
N PHE A 157 20.47 6.09 8.67
CA PHE A 157 19.26 6.70 8.11
C PHE A 157 19.57 7.89 7.20
N GLU A 158 20.56 8.71 7.57
CA GLU A 158 21.03 9.81 6.72
C GLU A 158 21.65 9.30 5.41
N ASP A 159 22.41 8.20 5.47
CA ASP A 159 22.99 7.61 4.26
C ASP A 159 21.95 6.91 3.37
N ILE A 160 20.90 6.32 3.95
CA ILE A 160 19.75 5.80 3.20
C ILE A 160 19.04 6.95 2.49
N ARG A 161 18.76 8.05 3.22
CA ARG A 161 18.16 9.26 2.67
C ARG A 161 18.99 9.76 1.49
N ASN A 162 20.28 9.99 1.67
CA ASN A 162 21.11 10.58 0.63
C ASN A 162 21.29 9.67 -0.60
N ARG A 163 21.35 8.35 -0.42
CA ARG A 163 21.58 7.40 -1.52
C ARG A 163 20.33 6.98 -2.27
N LEU A 164 19.21 6.79 -1.55
CA LEU A 164 18.02 6.14 -2.09
C LEU A 164 16.77 7.01 -2.03
N LEU A 165 16.70 8.00 -1.13
CA LEU A 165 15.45 8.73 -0.82
C LEU A 165 15.67 10.24 -0.74
N SER A 166 16.62 10.79 -1.52
CA SER A 166 17.08 12.17 -1.40
C SER A 166 15.98 13.19 -1.72
N HIS A 167 15.02 12.79 -2.55
CA HIS A 167 13.87 13.60 -2.96
C HIS A 167 12.54 13.13 -2.35
N HIS A 168 12.59 12.30 -1.30
CA HIS A 168 11.37 11.88 -0.61
C HIS A 168 10.81 13.04 0.25
N PRO A 169 9.58 13.54 0.00
CA PRO A 169 9.06 14.78 0.60
C PRO A 169 8.86 14.70 2.12
N LEU A 170 8.75 13.49 2.67
CA LEU A 170 8.57 13.28 4.11
C LEU A 170 9.86 12.91 4.86
N LEU A 171 11.01 12.86 4.18
CA LEU A 171 12.30 12.45 4.74
C LEU A 171 13.34 13.56 4.57
N SER A 172 13.06 14.77 5.03
CA SER A 172 14.08 15.83 5.14
C SER A 172 15.15 15.45 6.17
N ALA A 173 16.36 16.02 6.09
CA ALA A 173 17.46 15.73 7.00
C ALA A 173 17.04 15.85 8.48
N ALA A 174 16.35 16.94 8.82
CA ALA A 174 15.85 17.18 10.18
C ALA A 174 14.83 16.13 10.62
N ARG A 175 13.92 15.70 9.72
CA ARG A 175 12.95 14.63 10.02
C ARG A 175 13.65 13.30 10.26
N VAL A 176 14.60 12.95 9.41
CA VAL A 176 15.37 11.71 9.52
C VAL A 176 16.15 11.65 10.83
N GLN A 177 16.78 12.75 11.24
CA GLN A 177 17.46 12.82 12.54
C GLN A 177 16.49 12.63 13.71
N ARG A 178 15.33 13.30 13.70
CA ARG A 178 14.31 13.13 14.76
C ARG A 178 13.80 11.70 14.87
N VAL A 179 13.55 11.03 13.73
CA VAL A 179 13.13 9.62 13.69
C VAL A 179 14.23 8.71 14.25
N ALA A 180 15.49 8.94 13.90
CA ALA A 180 16.60 8.17 14.47
C ALA A 180 16.71 8.34 15.99
N ASP A 181 16.48 9.56 16.49
CA ASP A 181 16.59 9.87 17.91
C ASP A 181 15.47 9.20 18.72
N SER A 182 14.23 9.28 18.24
CA SER A 182 13.07 8.66 18.90
C SER A 182 13.14 7.13 18.93
N LEU A 183 13.85 6.53 17.96
CA LEU A 183 13.97 5.08 17.82
C LEU A 183 15.32 4.51 18.30
N SER A 184 16.18 5.35 18.88
CA SER A 184 17.51 4.93 19.36
C SER A 184 17.49 3.99 20.58
N GLY A 185 16.34 3.86 21.26
CA GLY A 185 16.19 3.07 22.47
C GLY A 185 16.22 1.54 22.27
N GLN A 186 16.52 0.81 23.36
CA GLN A 186 16.55 -0.66 23.37
C GLN A 186 15.19 -1.31 23.08
N ALA A 187 14.08 -0.61 23.32
CA ALA A 187 12.75 -1.11 23.00
C ALA A 187 12.61 -1.34 21.49
N PHE A 188 12.96 -0.33 20.68
CA PHE A 188 12.92 -0.45 19.21
C PHE A 188 13.96 -1.43 18.68
N GLN A 189 15.17 -1.47 19.26
CA GLN A 189 16.18 -2.46 18.91
C GLN A 189 15.63 -3.89 18.98
N ARG A 190 14.94 -4.25 20.08
CA ARG A 190 14.37 -5.59 20.27
C ARG A 190 13.29 -5.91 19.24
N ILE A 191 12.43 -4.93 18.92
CA ILE A 191 11.42 -5.05 17.87
C ILE A 191 12.09 -5.30 16.52
N PHE A 192 13.09 -4.50 16.18
CA PHE A 192 13.80 -4.61 14.91
C PHE A 192 14.51 -5.96 14.77
N GLN A 193 15.21 -6.41 15.81
CA GLN A 193 15.86 -7.73 15.83
C GLN A 193 14.85 -8.87 15.69
N ALA A 194 13.72 -8.79 16.39
CA ALA A 194 12.66 -9.80 16.29
C ALA A 194 12.04 -9.83 14.89
N ALA A 195 11.77 -8.68 14.28
CA ALA A 195 11.22 -8.59 12.95
C ALA A 195 12.18 -9.17 11.89
N VAL A 196 13.47 -8.81 11.94
CA VAL A 196 14.48 -9.37 11.03
C VAL A 196 14.67 -10.87 11.22
N ALA A 197 14.59 -11.37 12.45
CA ALA A 197 14.62 -12.81 12.71
C ALA A 197 13.38 -13.52 12.13
N ALA A 198 12.20 -12.91 12.27
CA ALA A 198 10.94 -13.49 11.79
C ALA A 198 10.86 -13.58 10.26
N ILE A 199 11.32 -12.58 9.51
CA ILE A 199 11.32 -12.64 8.03
C ILE A 199 12.26 -13.71 7.46
N ARG A 200 13.19 -14.23 8.27
CA ARG A 200 14.07 -15.35 7.89
C ARG A 200 13.44 -16.73 8.14
N GLN A 201 12.32 -16.79 8.85
CA GLN A 201 11.62 -18.03 9.16
C GLN A 201 10.62 -18.37 8.04
N PRO A 202 10.77 -19.50 7.33
CA PRO A 202 9.87 -19.89 6.25
C PRO A 202 8.39 -19.96 6.69
N ASP A 203 8.13 -20.53 7.87
CA ASP A 203 6.77 -20.65 8.40
C ASP A 203 6.11 -19.29 8.62
N ARG A 204 6.87 -18.28 9.07
CA ARG A 204 6.35 -16.92 9.25
C ARG A 204 6.01 -16.27 7.91
N PHE A 205 6.77 -16.58 6.86
CA PHE A 205 6.46 -16.11 5.52
C PHE A 205 5.16 -16.73 4.98
N LEU A 206 4.92 -18.03 5.23
CA LEU A 206 3.65 -18.67 4.86
C LEU A 206 2.45 -18.02 5.58
N LEU A 207 2.57 -17.76 6.90
CA LEU A 207 1.53 -17.07 7.67
C LEU A 207 1.28 -15.64 7.16
N TYR A 208 2.33 -14.95 6.71
CA TYR A 208 2.22 -13.64 6.06
C TYR A 208 1.44 -13.74 4.76
N LEU A 209 1.78 -14.67 3.86
CA LEU A 209 1.08 -14.86 2.58
C LEU A 209 -0.40 -15.22 2.80
N GLU A 210 -0.70 -16.14 3.72
CA GLU A 210 -2.07 -16.49 4.11
C GLU A 210 -2.83 -15.26 4.62
N SER A 211 -2.19 -14.43 5.46
CA SER A 211 -2.81 -13.21 5.97
C SER A 211 -3.08 -12.20 4.86
N ALA A 212 -2.10 -11.99 3.96
CA ALA A 212 -2.19 -11.00 2.91
C ALA A 212 -3.30 -11.29 1.91
N VAL A 213 -3.44 -12.56 1.49
CA VAL A 213 -4.51 -12.97 0.58
C VAL A 213 -5.88 -12.94 1.26
N THR A 214 -5.96 -13.41 2.51
CA THR A 214 -7.24 -13.50 3.23
C THR A 214 -7.74 -12.11 3.60
N HIS A 215 -6.87 -11.21 4.03
CA HIS A 215 -7.22 -9.82 4.35
C HIS A 215 -7.68 -9.06 3.10
N ALA A 216 -6.95 -9.21 1.98
CA ALA A 216 -7.34 -8.60 0.71
C ALA A 216 -8.72 -9.12 0.24
N LEU A 217 -8.97 -10.43 0.34
CA LEU A 217 -10.27 -11.01 0.01
C LEU A 217 -11.38 -10.47 0.93
N ALA A 218 -11.10 -10.37 2.23
CA ALA A 218 -12.04 -9.88 3.23
C ALA A 218 -12.51 -8.44 2.91
N ASN A 219 -11.58 -7.56 2.51
CA ASN A 219 -11.90 -6.21 2.08
C ASN A 219 -12.79 -6.18 0.83
N ARG A 220 -12.46 -6.96 -0.21
CA ARG A 220 -13.26 -7.03 -1.44
C ARG A 220 -14.65 -7.63 -1.21
N LEU A 221 -14.78 -8.58 -0.28
CA LEU A 221 -16.07 -9.11 0.13
C LEU A 221 -16.90 -8.07 0.90
N LYS A 222 -16.28 -7.21 1.71
CA LYS A 222 -16.97 -6.09 2.37
C LYS A 222 -17.52 -5.11 1.35
N GLU A 223 -16.73 -4.73 0.35
CA GLU A 223 -17.20 -3.84 -0.72
C GLU A 223 -18.32 -4.48 -1.54
N SER A 224 -18.20 -5.77 -1.88
CA SER A 224 -19.27 -6.51 -2.55
C SER A 224 -20.54 -6.54 -1.71
N PHE A 225 -20.42 -6.76 -0.40
CA PHE A 225 -21.53 -6.73 0.55
C PHE A 225 -22.22 -5.37 0.57
N LEU A 226 -21.45 -4.28 0.63
CA LEU A 226 -21.96 -2.92 0.62
C LEU A 226 -22.63 -2.55 -0.71
N GLN A 227 -22.02 -2.89 -1.84
CA GLN A 227 -22.56 -2.56 -3.16
C GLN A 227 -23.87 -3.29 -3.47
N VAL A 228 -23.95 -4.58 -3.12
CA VAL A 228 -25.14 -5.39 -3.36
C VAL A 228 -26.22 -5.11 -2.32
N GLY A 229 -25.85 -4.98 -1.05
CA GLY A 229 -26.76 -4.65 0.05
C GLY A 229 -27.18 -3.19 0.12
N ARG A 230 -26.51 -2.29 -0.61
CA ARG A 230 -26.71 -0.82 -0.59
C ARG A 230 -26.55 -0.19 0.79
N GLY A 231 -25.64 -0.74 1.59
CA GLY A 231 -25.36 -0.29 2.95
C GLY A 231 -24.41 0.91 3.03
N ASP A 232 -24.37 1.57 4.18
CA ASP A 232 -23.35 2.56 4.52
C ASP A 232 -22.10 1.85 5.04
N GLU A 233 -20.94 2.11 4.43
CA GLU A 233 -19.65 1.56 4.84
C GLU A 233 -19.35 1.79 6.33
N ARG A 234 -19.79 2.94 6.86
CA ARG A 234 -19.57 3.31 8.27
C ARG A 234 -20.36 2.46 9.25
N GLN A 235 -21.39 1.78 8.77
CA GLN A 235 -22.27 0.91 9.55
C GLN A 235 -21.95 -0.58 9.35
N VAL A 236 -20.89 -0.91 8.61
CA VAL A 236 -20.50 -2.31 8.36
C VAL A 236 -19.09 -2.57 8.86
N VAL A 237 -18.95 -3.66 9.61
CA VAL A 237 -17.69 -4.12 10.20
C VAL A 237 -17.29 -5.46 9.59
N LEU A 238 -16.00 -5.55 9.26
CA LEU A 238 -15.34 -6.76 8.80
C LEU A 238 -14.46 -7.34 9.92
N HIS A 239 -14.50 -8.67 10.07
CA HIS A 239 -13.55 -9.38 10.92
C HIS A 239 -13.06 -10.66 10.24
N VAL A 240 -11.74 -10.84 10.27
CA VAL A 240 -11.08 -12.08 9.87
C VAL A 240 -9.90 -12.35 10.80
N ARG A 241 -9.68 -13.61 11.17
CA ARG A 241 -8.54 -13.95 12.03
C ARG A 241 -7.28 -14.11 11.19
N LEU A 242 -6.40 -13.11 11.21
CA LEU A 242 -5.16 -13.12 10.43
C LEU A 242 -4.02 -13.84 11.17
N PRO A 243 -3.39 -14.88 10.58
CA PRO A 243 -2.30 -15.60 11.22
C PRO A 243 -1.10 -14.72 11.60
N LEU A 244 -0.85 -13.65 10.85
CA LEU A 244 0.23 -12.70 11.12
C LEU A 244 0.03 -11.90 12.42
N GLN A 245 -1.22 -11.68 12.84
CA GLN A 245 -1.56 -11.02 14.11
C GLN A 245 -1.68 -12.02 15.26
N PHE A 246 -2.34 -13.15 15.03
CA PHE A 246 -2.72 -14.09 16.10
C PHE A 246 -1.77 -15.30 16.25
N SER A 247 -0.77 -15.45 15.38
CA SER A 247 0.21 -16.56 15.36
C SER A 247 -0.44 -17.96 15.39
N GLN A 248 -1.65 -18.10 14.83
CA GLN A 248 -2.38 -19.35 14.69
C GLN A 248 -2.99 -19.43 13.29
N SER A 249 -3.14 -20.64 12.74
CA SER A 249 -3.87 -20.86 11.47
C SER A 249 -5.21 -20.16 11.55
N SER A 250 -5.60 -19.46 10.49
CA SER A 250 -6.94 -18.89 10.42
C SER A 250 -7.94 -20.02 10.38
N ASP A 251 -9.12 -19.82 10.96
CA ASP A 251 -10.29 -20.68 10.74
C ASP A 251 -10.89 -20.46 9.33
N ALA A 252 -10.12 -19.82 8.45
CA ALA A 252 -10.46 -19.44 7.08
C ALA A 252 -11.86 -18.81 6.96
N THR A 253 -12.24 -18.04 7.98
CA THR A 253 -13.58 -17.50 8.16
C THR A 253 -13.52 -15.98 8.12
N ILE A 254 -14.30 -15.39 7.22
CA ILE A 254 -14.48 -13.95 7.08
C ILE A 254 -15.91 -13.62 7.51
N THR A 255 -16.07 -12.71 8.47
CA THR A 255 -17.38 -12.27 8.96
C THR A 255 -17.58 -10.81 8.60
N ILE A 256 -18.73 -10.49 8.03
CA ILE A 256 -19.14 -9.13 7.65
C ILE A 256 -20.49 -8.90 8.30
N CYS A 257 -20.61 -7.84 9.09
CA CYS A 257 -21.81 -7.61 9.88
C CYS A 257 -22.10 -6.13 10.04
N GLU A 258 -23.35 -5.84 10.33
CA GLU A 258 -23.77 -4.47 10.62
C GLU A 258 -23.34 -4.08 12.04
N ALA A 259 -22.96 -2.82 12.24
CA ALA A 259 -22.46 -2.31 13.50
C ALA A 259 -23.57 -2.09 14.54
N GLY A 260 -24.83 -1.99 14.08
CA GLY A 260 -26.02 -1.72 14.89
C GLY A 260 -26.71 -2.98 15.41
N ALA A 261 -27.48 -2.84 16.49
CA ALA A 261 -28.30 -3.94 17.00
C ALA A 261 -29.43 -4.29 16.01
N PHE A 262 -29.61 -5.58 15.77
CA PHE A 262 -30.62 -6.15 14.83
C PHE A 262 -30.49 -5.73 13.36
N GLY A 263 -29.43 -4.99 13.02
CA GLY A 263 -29.16 -4.53 11.68
C GLY A 263 -29.99 -3.32 11.19
N ASP A 264 -29.48 -2.66 10.15
CA ASP A 264 -30.12 -1.65 9.31
C ASP A 264 -30.79 -2.22 8.04
N GLY A 265 -30.61 -3.52 7.77
CA GLY A 265 -31.22 -4.23 6.65
C GLY A 265 -30.29 -4.48 5.45
N THR A 266 -29.04 -4.03 5.51
CA THR A 266 -28.03 -4.26 4.46
C THR A 266 -27.83 -5.77 4.19
N THR A 267 -27.76 -6.58 5.24
CA THR A 267 -27.57 -8.04 5.20
C THR A 267 -28.72 -8.70 4.48
N ARG A 268 -29.95 -8.28 4.77
CA ARG A 268 -31.16 -8.82 4.13
C ARG A 268 -31.15 -8.53 2.63
N ALA A 269 -30.88 -7.28 2.25
CA ALA A 269 -30.77 -6.89 0.86
C ALA A 269 -29.63 -7.64 0.14
N PHE A 270 -28.50 -7.83 0.81
CA PHE A 270 -27.38 -8.63 0.30
C PHE A 270 -27.78 -10.09 0.06
N VAL A 271 -28.44 -10.73 1.02
CA VAL A 271 -28.88 -12.13 0.94
C VAL A 271 -29.92 -12.30 -0.17
N GLU A 272 -30.90 -11.38 -0.27
CA GLU A 272 -31.90 -11.39 -1.34
C GLU A 272 -31.28 -11.22 -2.73
N SER A 273 -30.16 -10.50 -2.83
CA SER A 273 -29.43 -10.26 -4.08
C SER A 273 -28.12 -11.04 -4.17
N PHE A 274 -27.98 -12.16 -3.45
CA PHE A 274 -26.70 -12.89 -3.33
C PHE A 274 -26.14 -13.33 -4.68
N GLU A 275 -26.98 -13.70 -5.64
CA GLU A 275 -26.57 -14.05 -7.01
C GLU A 275 -25.79 -12.93 -7.71
N LYS A 276 -26.11 -11.65 -7.45
CA LYS A 276 -25.34 -10.51 -7.97
C LYS A 276 -23.94 -10.47 -7.37
N SER A 277 -23.82 -10.75 -6.07
CA SER A 277 -22.51 -10.89 -5.42
C SER A 277 -21.72 -12.08 -5.94
N MET A 278 -22.37 -13.13 -6.43
CA MET A 278 -21.68 -14.23 -7.11
C MET A 278 -21.12 -13.79 -8.48
N GLY A 279 -21.83 -12.91 -9.18
CA GLY A 279 -21.35 -12.28 -10.42
C GLY A 279 -20.00 -11.55 -10.25
N HIS A 280 -19.81 -10.90 -9.11
CA HIS A 280 -18.57 -10.18 -8.76
C HIS A 280 -17.30 -11.05 -8.76
N TRP A 281 -17.43 -12.37 -8.61
CA TRP A 281 -16.29 -13.29 -8.69
C TRP A 281 -15.84 -13.50 -10.14
N SER A 282 -16.78 -13.42 -11.09
CA SER A 282 -16.53 -13.70 -12.51
C SER A 282 -16.30 -12.46 -13.37
N ASP A 283 -16.83 -11.30 -12.97
CA ASP A 283 -16.70 -10.05 -13.73
C ASP A 283 -15.41 -9.27 -13.42
N GLY A 284 -14.55 -9.82 -12.55
CA GLY A 284 -13.30 -9.21 -12.15
C GLY A 284 -13.43 -8.19 -11.01
N PHE A 285 -14.61 -7.99 -10.40
CA PHE A 285 -14.75 -7.10 -9.26
C PHE A 285 -13.86 -7.54 -8.08
N ILE A 286 -13.80 -8.84 -7.74
CA ILE A 286 -13.02 -9.27 -6.57
C ILE A 286 -11.50 -9.13 -6.79
N SER A 287 -10.98 -9.46 -7.97
CA SER A 287 -9.52 -9.51 -8.23
C SER A 287 -8.96 -8.33 -9.03
N GLY A 288 -9.83 -7.59 -9.72
CA GLY A 288 -9.49 -6.50 -10.61
C GLY A 288 -9.12 -5.22 -9.88
N CYS A 289 -8.36 -4.37 -10.57
CA CYS A 289 -8.03 -3.04 -10.11
C CYS A 289 -7.79 -2.13 -11.32
N PRO A 290 -8.57 -1.04 -11.49
CA PRO A 290 -8.40 -0.14 -12.62
C PRO A 290 -7.00 0.51 -12.63
N ASN A 291 -6.49 0.89 -11.46
CA ASN A 291 -5.11 1.42 -11.33
C ASN A 291 -4.05 0.41 -11.79
N ALA A 292 -4.24 -0.89 -11.54
CA ALA A 292 -3.31 -1.92 -12.00
C ALA A 292 -3.39 -2.14 -13.52
N GLN A 293 -4.58 -2.01 -14.11
CA GLN A 293 -4.76 -2.08 -15.57
C GLN A 293 -4.10 -0.89 -16.25
N GLU A 294 -4.23 0.31 -15.68
CA GLU A 294 -3.54 1.51 -16.16
C GLU A 294 -2.02 1.38 -16.07
N ASP A 295 -1.49 0.92 -14.93
CA ASP A 295 -0.05 0.65 -14.77
C ASP A 295 0.46 -0.37 -15.81
N LEU A 296 -0.33 -1.42 -16.11
CA LEU A 296 0.02 -2.42 -17.13
C LEU A 296 0.02 -1.83 -18.54
N ALA A 297 -0.94 -0.96 -18.87
CA ALA A 297 -1.00 -0.29 -20.17
C ALA A 297 0.21 0.64 -20.36
N VAL A 298 0.57 1.42 -19.33
CA VAL A 298 1.77 2.27 -19.33
C VAL A 298 3.04 1.44 -19.44
N ALA A 299 3.15 0.32 -18.71
CA ALA A 299 4.28 -0.60 -18.83
C ALA A 299 4.38 -1.22 -20.23
N SER A 300 3.25 -1.67 -20.80
CA SER A 300 3.17 -2.22 -22.17
C SER A 300 3.63 -1.20 -23.20
N LEU A 301 3.22 0.06 -23.00
CA LEU A 301 3.66 1.19 -23.81
C LEU A 301 5.18 1.34 -23.74
N LEU A 302 5.76 1.47 -22.55
CA LEU A 302 7.21 1.74 -22.40
C LEU A 302 8.08 0.56 -22.86
N ASN A 303 7.56 -0.66 -22.87
CA ASN A 303 8.30 -1.87 -23.24
C ASN A 303 8.33 -2.19 -24.75
N GLN A 304 7.70 -1.37 -25.61
CA GLN A 304 7.65 -1.59 -27.08
C GLN A 304 8.29 -0.44 -27.88
N PRO A 305 9.58 -0.09 -27.62
CA PRO A 305 10.26 1.07 -28.22
C PRO A 305 10.19 1.15 -29.75
N GLU A 306 10.18 -0.01 -30.40
CA GLU A 306 10.11 -0.15 -31.85
C GLU A 306 8.82 0.38 -32.47
N LYS A 307 7.71 0.42 -31.72
CA LYS A 307 6.40 0.87 -32.21
C LYS A 307 6.15 2.36 -32.02
N HIS A 308 6.98 3.02 -31.21
CA HIS A 308 6.70 4.36 -30.70
C HIS A 308 6.64 5.42 -31.78
N GLY A 309 7.48 5.30 -32.83
CA GLY A 309 7.42 6.20 -33.97
C GLY A 309 6.05 6.19 -34.66
N ALA A 310 5.45 5.01 -34.79
CA ALA A 310 4.10 4.86 -35.35
C ALA A 310 3.06 5.41 -34.36
N TRP A 311 3.10 5.03 -33.09
CA TRP A 311 2.12 5.48 -32.09
C TRP A 311 2.08 7.00 -31.92
N ARG A 312 3.24 7.68 -31.93
CA ARG A 312 3.32 9.15 -31.83
C ARG A 312 2.81 9.90 -33.05
N SER A 313 2.65 9.20 -34.19
CA SER A 313 2.09 9.76 -35.43
C SER A 313 0.57 9.63 -35.51
N ILE A 314 -0.05 8.93 -34.56
CA ILE A 314 -1.51 8.79 -34.49
C ILE A 314 -2.14 10.16 -34.22
N ASP A 315 -3.18 10.51 -34.98
CA ASP A 315 -4.05 11.63 -34.65
C ASP A 315 -4.86 11.27 -33.39
N SER A 316 -4.62 12.00 -32.30
CA SER A 316 -5.32 11.82 -31.02
C SER A 316 -6.84 12.01 -31.08
N SER A 317 -7.39 12.51 -32.21
CA SER A 317 -8.83 12.61 -32.46
C SER A 317 -9.42 11.43 -33.25
N ASP A 318 -8.58 10.55 -33.82
CA ASP A 318 -9.02 9.38 -34.58
C ASP A 318 -9.32 8.19 -33.65
N GLN A 319 -10.61 7.96 -33.40
CA GLN A 319 -11.08 6.87 -32.55
C GLN A 319 -10.71 5.46 -33.07
N ALA A 320 -10.61 5.27 -34.40
CA ALA A 320 -10.27 3.97 -34.95
C ALA A 320 -8.78 3.65 -34.68
N ALA A 321 -7.90 4.64 -34.90
CA ALA A 321 -6.48 4.50 -34.61
C ALA A 321 -6.22 4.30 -33.11
N LEU A 322 -6.92 5.04 -32.23
CA LEU A 322 -6.84 4.84 -30.78
C LEU A 322 -7.35 3.45 -30.36
N SER A 323 -8.38 2.92 -31.02
CA SER A 323 -8.87 1.56 -30.73
C SER A 323 -7.83 0.49 -31.12
N THR A 324 -7.09 0.69 -32.22
CA THR A 324 -5.97 -0.19 -32.59
C THR A 324 -4.85 -0.12 -31.57
N LEU A 325 -4.46 1.10 -31.15
CA LEU A 325 -3.46 1.30 -30.11
C LEU A 325 -3.87 0.64 -28.78
N ALA A 326 -5.14 0.77 -28.36
CA ALA A 326 -5.64 0.12 -27.15
C ALA A 326 -5.42 -1.40 -27.17
N ALA A 327 -5.70 -2.05 -28.30
CA ALA A 327 -5.47 -3.49 -28.47
C ALA A 327 -3.98 -3.84 -28.39
N GLU A 328 -3.09 -3.00 -28.96
CA GLU A 328 -1.64 -3.20 -28.87
C GLU A 328 -1.07 -3.01 -27.46
N LEU A 329 -1.73 -2.19 -26.63
CA LEU A 329 -1.42 -2.03 -25.21
C LEU A 329 -2.02 -3.14 -24.32
N CYS A 330 -2.62 -4.16 -24.94
CA CYS A 330 -3.28 -5.29 -24.27
C CYS A 330 -4.46 -4.89 -23.38
N LEU A 331 -5.16 -3.80 -23.73
CA LEU A 331 -6.40 -3.43 -23.06
C LEU A 331 -7.55 -4.34 -23.53
N PRO A 332 -8.53 -4.64 -22.65
CA PRO A 332 -9.74 -5.34 -23.05
C PRO A 332 -10.47 -4.66 -24.22
N HIS A 333 -11.16 -5.45 -25.03
CA HIS A 333 -11.84 -4.92 -26.21
C HIS A 333 -12.93 -3.91 -25.81
N GLY A 334 -12.83 -2.68 -26.35
CA GLY A 334 -13.76 -1.59 -26.06
C GLY A 334 -13.36 -0.71 -24.88
N ASP A 335 -12.31 -1.07 -24.14
CA ASP A 335 -11.80 -0.22 -23.06
C ASP A 335 -11.02 0.98 -23.65
N PRO A 336 -11.22 2.19 -23.11
CA PRO A 336 -10.47 3.36 -23.54
C PRO A 336 -9.00 3.27 -23.10
N ILE A 337 -8.12 3.91 -23.86
CA ILE A 337 -6.72 4.07 -23.43
C ILE A 337 -6.68 4.93 -22.16
N PRO A 338 -5.96 4.51 -21.10
CA PRO A 338 -5.81 5.30 -19.90
C PRO A 338 -5.22 6.68 -20.17
N ALA A 339 -5.73 7.70 -19.47
CA ALA A 339 -5.31 9.08 -19.66
C ALA A 339 -3.80 9.27 -19.45
N ALA A 340 -3.17 8.54 -18.52
CA ALA A 340 -1.72 8.60 -18.34
C ALA A 340 -0.95 8.12 -19.59
N ALA A 341 -1.40 7.07 -20.26
CA ALA A 341 -0.75 6.59 -21.47
C ALA A 341 -0.88 7.58 -22.64
N LEU A 342 -2.06 8.20 -22.79
CA LEU A 342 -2.27 9.27 -23.78
C LEU A 342 -1.38 10.49 -23.50
N ARG A 343 -1.34 10.93 -22.23
CA ARG A 343 -0.48 12.02 -21.78
C ARG A 343 0.99 11.71 -22.06
N ILE A 344 1.46 10.50 -21.76
CA ILE A 344 2.84 10.10 -22.07
C ILE A 344 3.12 10.23 -23.57
N LEU A 345 2.23 9.74 -24.44
CA LEU A 345 2.45 9.73 -25.90
C LEU A 345 2.44 11.12 -26.55
N PHE A 346 1.47 11.95 -26.16
CA PHE A 346 1.10 13.13 -26.94
C PHE A 346 1.42 14.46 -26.25
N ASP A 347 1.53 14.48 -24.91
CA ASP A 347 1.76 15.72 -24.19
C ASP A 347 3.24 16.11 -24.10
N HIS A 348 3.44 17.38 -23.78
CA HIS A 348 4.73 18.00 -23.61
C HIS A 348 4.74 18.85 -22.34
N GLU A 349 5.90 18.92 -21.69
CA GLU A 349 6.19 19.90 -20.65
C GLU A 349 6.85 21.13 -21.29
N ASN A 350 6.35 22.33 -20.99
CA ASN A 350 6.90 23.57 -21.50
C ASN A 350 7.58 24.36 -20.37
N ILE A 351 8.89 24.57 -20.49
CA ILE A 351 9.67 25.34 -19.51
C ILE A 351 10.30 26.53 -20.23
N GLY A 352 9.74 27.71 -19.99
CA GLY A 352 10.13 28.91 -20.74
C GLY A 352 9.79 28.76 -22.22
N PHE A 353 10.81 28.74 -23.08
CA PHE A 353 10.69 28.54 -24.53
C PHE A 353 11.04 27.12 -24.98
N GLU A 354 11.46 26.25 -24.06
CA GLU A 354 11.83 24.87 -24.36
C GLU A 354 10.64 23.94 -24.16
N GLN A 355 10.50 22.97 -25.07
CA GLN A 355 9.44 21.97 -25.05
C GLN A 355 10.06 20.58 -24.90
N PHE A 356 9.55 19.80 -23.95
CA PHE A 356 10.02 18.46 -23.63
C PHE A 356 8.87 17.47 -23.82
N ALA A 357 9.01 16.51 -24.72
CA ALA A 357 8.02 15.46 -24.86
C ALA A 357 7.99 14.60 -23.58
N LEU A 358 6.79 14.39 -23.00
CA LEU A 358 6.66 13.58 -21.79
C LEU A 358 7.11 12.14 -22.03
N TYR A 359 6.90 11.63 -23.24
CA TYR A 359 7.40 10.35 -23.68
C TYR A 359 8.94 10.21 -23.54
N ASP A 360 9.73 11.20 -23.97
CA ASP A 360 11.19 11.11 -23.92
C ASP A 360 11.68 11.10 -22.46
N ILE A 361 11.01 11.86 -21.59
CA ILE A 361 11.24 11.85 -20.14
C ILE A 361 10.88 10.48 -19.57
N ALA A 362 9.72 9.94 -19.95
CA ALA A 362 9.23 8.63 -19.49
C ALA A 362 10.21 7.51 -19.85
N MET A 363 10.72 7.48 -21.07
CA MET A 363 11.72 6.49 -21.49
C MET A 363 13.03 6.60 -20.71
N ALA A 364 13.49 7.84 -20.45
CA ALA A 364 14.68 8.06 -19.63
C ALA A 364 14.49 7.53 -18.19
N VAL A 365 13.31 7.75 -17.59
CA VAL A 365 12.99 7.23 -16.25
C VAL A 365 12.83 5.71 -16.26
N ALA A 366 12.19 5.11 -17.27
CA ALA A 366 12.06 3.66 -17.41
C ALA A 366 13.43 2.96 -17.51
N ALA A 367 14.40 3.57 -18.20
CA ALA A 367 15.77 3.08 -18.25
C ALA A 367 16.44 3.12 -16.86
N VAL A 368 16.16 4.15 -16.04
CA VAL A 368 16.62 4.22 -14.65
C VAL A 368 15.93 3.15 -13.80
N ASP A 369 14.62 2.92 -13.95
CA ASP A 369 13.87 1.87 -13.24
C ASP A 369 14.51 0.50 -13.48
N GLY A 370 14.75 0.13 -14.75
CA GLY A 370 15.40 -1.13 -15.09
C GLY A 370 16.77 -1.32 -14.44
N ARG A 371 17.62 -0.29 -14.44
CA ARG A 371 18.94 -0.33 -13.78
C ARG A 371 18.83 -0.43 -12.26
N LEU A 372 17.95 0.37 -11.66
CA LEU A 372 17.76 0.40 -10.22
C LEU A 372 17.15 -0.92 -9.71
N ALA A 373 16.17 -1.48 -10.43
CA ALA A 373 15.58 -2.77 -10.10
C ALA A 373 16.62 -3.90 -10.15
N ALA A 374 17.50 -3.90 -11.15
CA ALA A 374 18.61 -4.84 -11.23
C ALA A 374 19.61 -4.68 -10.07
N GLN A 375 19.90 -3.45 -9.67
CA GLN A 375 20.78 -3.16 -8.53
C GLN A 375 20.16 -3.60 -7.20
N LEU A 376 18.88 -3.29 -6.97
CA LEU A 376 18.19 -3.59 -5.71
C LEU A 376 17.75 -5.06 -5.60
N GLY A 377 17.71 -5.78 -6.72
CA GLY A 377 17.19 -7.14 -6.78
C GLY A 377 15.69 -7.24 -6.48
N ARG A 378 14.95 -6.13 -6.64
CA ARG A 378 13.48 -6.01 -6.49
C ARG A 378 12.99 -4.78 -7.26
N ALA A 379 11.68 -4.66 -7.46
CA ALA A 379 11.11 -3.41 -7.95
C ALA A 379 11.41 -2.25 -6.96
N PRO A 380 11.87 -1.08 -7.44
CA PRO A 380 12.04 0.09 -6.61
C PRO A 380 10.67 0.67 -6.21
N THR A 381 10.64 1.34 -5.06
CA THR A 381 9.53 2.21 -4.68
C THR A 381 9.53 3.47 -5.55
N ALA A 382 8.39 4.17 -5.62
CA ALA A 382 8.27 5.38 -6.42
C ALA A 382 9.31 6.45 -6.04
N TRP A 383 9.59 6.63 -4.75
CA TRP A 383 10.57 7.62 -4.28
C TRP A 383 12.03 7.16 -4.43
N GLU A 384 12.30 5.85 -4.42
CA GLU A 384 13.62 5.32 -4.80
C GLU A 384 13.91 5.59 -6.28
N LEU A 385 12.95 5.31 -7.16
CA LEU A 385 13.07 5.60 -8.59
C LEU A 385 13.20 7.10 -8.84
N THR A 386 12.37 7.92 -8.20
CA THR A 386 12.41 9.37 -8.35
C THR A 386 13.78 9.93 -7.95
N SER A 387 14.30 9.51 -6.80
CA SER A 387 15.62 9.97 -6.33
C SER A 387 16.73 9.53 -7.28
N ALA A 388 16.72 8.28 -7.73
CA ALA A 388 17.71 7.77 -8.67
C ALA A 388 17.65 8.46 -10.04
N ALA A 389 16.45 8.81 -10.51
CA ALA A 389 16.27 9.45 -11.81
C ALA A 389 16.73 10.91 -11.81
N VAL A 390 16.60 11.62 -10.68
CA VAL A 390 17.19 12.96 -10.51
C VAL A 390 18.72 12.89 -10.50
N GLU A 391 19.31 11.93 -9.77
CA GLU A 391 20.77 11.76 -9.77
C GLU A 391 21.30 11.35 -11.15
N ALA A 392 20.58 10.49 -11.89
CA ALA A 392 20.91 10.17 -13.27
C ALA A 392 20.84 11.40 -14.19
N ALA A 393 19.85 12.28 -14.01
CA ALA A 393 19.72 13.52 -14.77
C ALA A 393 20.92 14.47 -14.54
N LYS A 394 21.43 14.54 -13.31
CA LYS A 394 22.66 15.30 -12.98
C LYS A 394 23.90 14.70 -13.65
N ALA A 395 24.02 13.37 -13.63
CA ALA A 395 25.15 12.66 -14.21
C ALA A 395 25.16 12.69 -15.74
N GLU A 396 23.99 12.77 -16.38
CA GLU A 396 23.81 12.74 -17.83
C GLU A 396 23.03 13.97 -18.33
N PRO A 397 23.64 15.17 -18.37
CA PRO A 397 22.91 16.40 -18.71
C PRO A 397 22.34 16.44 -20.13
N GLY A 398 22.86 15.60 -21.04
CA GLY A 398 22.34 15.45 -22.40
C GLY A 398 21.09 14.58 -22.53
N SER A 399 20.72 13.83 -21.47
CA SER A 399 19.49 13.02 -21.45
C SER A 399 18.23 13.89 -21.44
N ALA A 400 17.05 13.32 -21.71
CA ALA A 400 15.80 14.06 -21.67
C ALA A 400 15.53 14.67 -20.27
N THR A 401 15.75 13.89 -19.21
CA THR A 401 15.63 14.36 -17.82
C THR A 401 16.73 15.35 -17.44
N GLY A 402 17.96 15.17 -17.95
CA GLY A 402 19.08 16.10 -17.74
C GLY A 402 18.85 17.47 -18.37
N ARG A 403 18.36 17.52 -19.61
CA ARG A 403 17.98 18.78 -20.27
C ARG A 403 16.81 19.46 -19.55
N LEU A 404 15.81 18.69 -19.11
CA LEU A 404 14.71 19.22 -18.31
C LEU A 404 15.21 19.81 -16.98
N LEU A 405 16.17 19.17 -16.31
CA LEU A 405 16.79 19.70 -15.09
C LEU A 405 17.48 21.05 -15.34
N GLN A 406 18.21 21.16 -16.45
CA GLN A 406 18.87 22.41 -16.85
C GLN A 406 17.85 23.52 -17.11
N ALA A 407 16.74 23.21 -17.80
CA ALA A 407 15.67 24.16 -18.05
C ALA A 407 15.02 24.63 -16.73
N TYR A 408 14.75 23.71 -15.80
CA TYR A 408 14.25 24.08 -14.46
C TYR A 408 15.23 24.98 -13.70
N SER A 409 16.54 24.75 -13.86
CA SER A 409 17.59 25.57 -13.22
C SER A 409 17.62 27.01 -13.76
N GLY A 410 17.10 27.24 -14.98
CA GLY A 410 16.99 28.55 -15.60
C GLY A 410 15.77 29.38 -15.16
N ILE A 411 14.85 28.81 -14.37
CA ILE A 411 13.65 29.52 -13.89
C ILE A 411 14.00 30.46 -12.73
N GLU A 412 13.44 31.67 -12.75
CA GLU A 412 13.55 32.62 -11.64
C GLU A 412 12.97 32.02 -10.34
N GLY A 413 13.80 31.91 -9.30
CA GLY A 413 13.43 31.24 -8.03
C GLY A 413 13.89 29.78 -7.90
N ALA A 414 14.58 29.20 -8.89
CA ALA A 414 15.16 27.86 -8.80
C ALA A 414 16.25 27.70 -7.71
N VAL A 415 16.72 28.81 -7.11
CA VAL A 415 17.67 28.86 -5.98
C VAL A 415 17.00 28.50 -4.63
N GLN A 416 15.68 28.32 -4.60
CA GLN A 416 14.95 27.93 -3.39
C GLN A 416 15.20 26.45 -3.03
N GLU A 417 15.19 26.14 -1.73
CA GLU A 417 15.42 24.76 -1.24
C GLU A 417 14.20 23.86 -1.44
N GLU A 418 14.45 22.54 -1.39
CA GLU A 418 13.42 21.48 -1.42
C GLU A 418 12.54 21.49 -2.68
N ALA A 419 11.21 21.50 -2.54
CA ALA A 419 10.26 21.28 -3.65
C ALA A 419 10.32 22.36 -4.74
N LEU A 420 10.84 23.54 -4.43
CA LEU A 420 10.92 24.67 -5.37
C LEU A 420 12.24 24.73 -6.12
N SER A 421 13.23 23.91 -5.73
CA SER A 421 14.51 23.76 -6.43
C SER A 421 14.29 23.10 -7.80
N ALA A 422 15.28 23.20 -8.68
CA ALA A 422 15.23 22.55 -9.98
C ALA A 422 15.10 21.02 -9.85
N GLU A 423 15.83 20.43 -8.89
CA GLU A 423 15.72 19.01 -8.57
C GLU A 423 14.36 18.65 -7.96
N GLY A 424 13.81 19.50 -7.08
CA GLY A 424 12.49 19.30 -6.49
C GLY A 424 11.37 19.27 -7.54
N ARG A 425 11.41 20.20 -8.49
CA ARG A 425 10.47 20.25 -9.63
C ARG A 425 10.63 19.05 -10.55
N LEU A 426 11.86 18.65 -10.86
CA LEU A 426 12.12 17.45 -11.65
C LEU A 426 11.61 16.20 -10.91
N ALA A 427 11.87 16.08 -9.61
CA ALA A 427 11.40 14.97 -8.79
C ALA A 427 9.87 14.86 -8.81
N GLU A 428 9.16 15.98 -8.68
CA GLU A 428 7.70 16.01 -8.77
C GLU A 428 7.20 15.56 -10.16
N GLN A 429 7.83 16.04 -11.24
CA GLN A 429 7.45 15.62 -12.59
C GLN A 429 7.68 14.12 -12.81
N ILE A 430 8.82 13.59 -12.37
CA ILE A 430 9.14 12.17 -12.46
C ILE A 430 8.15 11.35 -11.65
N PHE A 431 7.86 11.76 -10.41
CA PHE A 431 6.90 11.07 -9.56
C PHE A 431 5.52 11.02 -10.21
N ARG A 432 5.03 12.14 -10.75
CA ARG A 432 3.72 12.17 -11.45
C ARG A 432 3.69 11.31 -12.71
N LEU A 433 4.81 11.17 -13.40
CA LEU A 433 4.90 10.43 -14.67
C LEU A 433 5.09 8.91 -14.47
N HIS A 434 5.70 8.48 -13.36
CA HIS A 434 6.14 7.10 -13.14
C HIS A 434 5.70 6.48 -11.81
N ALA A 435 4.99 7.21 -10.95
CA ALA A 435 4.40 6.60 -9.76
C ALA A 435 3.34 5.59 -10.18
N ARG A 436 3.66 4.30 -9.96
CA ARG A 436 2.69 3.21 -10.11
C ARG A 436 1.48 3.50 -9.23
N LEU A 437 0.30 3.48 -9.83
CA LEU A 437 -0.96 3.74 -9.15
C LEU A 437 -1.35 2.56 -8.23
N CYS A 438 -0.96 1.35 -8.59
CA CYS A 438 -1.20 0.12 -7.84
C CYS A 438 0.12 -0.56 -7.44
N VAL A 439 0.68 -0.15 -6.30
CA VAL A 439 1.88 -0.74 -5.68
C VAL A 439 1.53 -2.04 -4.92
N ASP A 440 0.95 -3.00 -5.63
CA ASP A 440 0.43 -4.27 -5.08
C ASP A 440 -0.72 -4.13 -4.07
N GLY A 441 -1.42 -3.01 -4.10
CA GLY A 441 -2.58 -2.71 -3.29
C GLY A 441 -2.70 -1.21 -3.13
N CYS A 442 -3.81 -0.64 -3.58
CA CYS A 442 -4.10 0.79 -3.47
C CYS A 442 -5.54 1.00 -2.96
N PRO A 443 -5.88 2.21 -2.50
CA PRO A 443 -7.23 2.52 -2.03
C PRO A 443 -8.34 2.33 -3.06
N ALA A 444 -8.00 2.10 -4.34
CA ALA A 444 -8.97 1.77 -5.37
C ALA A 444 -9.32 0.26 -5.43
N CYS A 445 -8.59 -0.61 -4.71
CA CYS A 445 -8.88 -2.05 -4.71
C CYS A 445 -8.89 -2.68 -3.31
N VAL A 446 -7.73 -3.04 -2.77
CA VAL A 446 -7.63 -3.86 -1.55
C VAL A 446 -7.22 -3.06 -0.31
N HIS A 447 -6.73 -1.83 -0.48
CA HIS A 447 -6.22 -0.99 0.60
C HIS A 447 -7.30 -0.01 1.12
N GLN A 448 -8.43 -0.55 1.60
CA GLN A 448 -9.54 0.20 2.22
C GLN A 448 -9.41 0.30 3.74
N PRO A 449 -9.93 1.36 4.39
CA PRO A 449 -9.93 1.48 5.84
C PRO A 449 -10.37 0.16 6.52
N SER A 450 -9.47 -0.43 7.30
CA SER A 450 -9.71 -1.72 7.94
C SER A 450 -10.28 -1.54 9.33
N ASP A 451 -11.30 -2.34 9.65
CA ASP A 451 -11.85 -2.40 11.00
C ASP A 451 -10.91 -3.11 12.00
N MET A 452 -9.83 -3.73 11.50
CA MET A 452 -8.92 -4.56 12.29
C MET A 452 -7.58 -3.91 12.64
N MET A 453 -7.15 -2.90 11.87
CA MET A 453 -5.82 -2.30 12.01
C MET A 453 -5.73 -0.92 11.34
N SER A 454 -4.67 -0.18 11.65
CA SER A 454 -4.41 1.12 11.02
C SER A 454 -4.16 0.99 9.52
N ASP A 455 -4.38 2.10 8.79
CA ASP A 455 -4.13 2.17 7.34
C ASP A 455 -2.72 1.77 6.93
N SER A 456 -1.70 2.03 7.75
CA SER A 456 -0.32 1.69 7.44
C SER A 456 -0.05 0.18 7.58
N LEU A 457 -0.60 -0.45 8.62
CA LEU A 457 -0.55 -1.91 8.79
C LEU A 457 -1.34 -2.61 7.69
N MET A 458 -2.47 -2.03 7.31
CA MET A 458 -3.30 -2.52 6.22
C MET A 458 -2.59 -2.41 4.87
N GLU A 459 -1.87 -1.30 4.65
CA GLU A 459 -0.95 -1.15 3.52
C GLU A 459 -0.02 -2.36 3.50
N ALA A 460 0.71 -2.66 4.57
CA ALA A 460 1.71 -3.74 4.59
C ALA A 460 1.14 -5.18 4.62
N SER A 461 -0.16 -5.36 4.88
CA SER A 461 -0.79 -6.68 5.12
C SER A 461 -1.86 -7.07 4.10
N THR A 462 -1.94 -6.38 2.97
CA THR A 462 -2.78 -6.76 1.83
C THR A 462 -1.92 -6.88 0.58
N SER A 463 -2.38 -7.71 -0.37
CA SER A 463 -1.74 -7.84 -1.67
C SER A 463 -2.78 -8.15 -2.76
N ARG A 464 -2.88 -7.24 -3.74
CA ARG A 464 -3.74 -7.42 -4.90
C ARG A 464 -3.23 -8.55 -5.79
N SER A 465 -1.92 -8.66 -6.01
CA SER A 465 -1.36 -9.70 -6.87
C SER A 465 -1.56 -11.10 -6.27
N LEU A 466 -1.41 -11.26 -4.95
CA LEU A 466 -1.73 -12.53 -4.28
C LEU A 466 -3.21 -12.87 -4.38
N LEU A 467 -4.10 -11.89 -4.13
CA LEU A 467 -5.54 -12.09 -4.29
C LEU A 467 -5.90 -12.49 -5.72
N HIS A 468 -5.40 -11.76 -6.71
CA HIS A 468 -5.66 -12.04 -8.12
C HIS A 468 -5.21 -13.45 -8.50
N ARG A 469 -4.00 -13.87 -8.09
CA ARG A 469 -3.52 -15.24 -8.34
C ARG A 469 -4.42 -16.26 -7.65
N PHE A 470 -4.77 -16.07 -6.39
CA PHE A 470 -5.64 -16.97 -5.64
C PHE A 470 -7.00 -17.18 -6.32
N ILE A 471 -7.61 -16.11 -6.82
CA ILE A 471 -8.89 -16.18 -7.55
C ILE A 471 -8.72 -16.87 -8.91
N CYS A 472 -7.63 -16.61 -9.65
CA CYS A 472 -7.41 -17.18 -10.97
C CYS A 472 -6.91 -18.64 -10.97
N THR A 473 -6.33 -19.11 -9.86
CA THR A 473 -5.90 -20.51 -9.68
C THR A 473 -7.01 -21.41 -9.09
N GLY A 474 -8.17 -20.83 -8.77
CA GLY A 474 -9.26 -21.47 -8.02
C GLY A 474 -10.37 -22.09 -8.84
#